data_AF-A0A8J2NRP0-F1
#
_entry.id   AF-A0A8J2NRP0-F1
#
_cell.length_a   1.000
_cell.length_b   1.000
_cell.length_c   1.000
_cell.angle_alpha   90.00
_cell.angle_beta   90.00
_cell.angle_gamma   90.00
#
_symmetry.space_group_name_H-M   'P 1'
#
loop_
_entity.id
_entity.type
_entity.pdbx_description
1 polymer ?
#
loop_
_entity_poly.entity_id
_entity_poly.type
_entity_poly.pdbx_seq_one_letter_code
_entity_poly.pdbx_strand_id
1 'polypeptide(L)'
;MQIRPVRENETVNIFNAFNSAVEGYVLEPDEPRNYTRGAHGYDACQPSMRAFFVAMGPLFKNNSVLEPFDNIDLYPLICHMLSIEPRPHNGSLDHVLPLLICQKNDFSQANWYKLPENKYNFSPEGKRQDRAEKVFLQEITLQSTTTLK
;
A
#
# COMPACT_ATOMS: atom_id res chain seq x y z
N MET A 1 -28.01 -5.76 -17.87
CA MET A 1 -26.55 -5.93 -17.88
C MET A 1 -26.22 -7.19 -17.10
N GLN A 2 -25.86 -8.28 -17.77
CA GLN A 2 -25.49 -9.52 -17.09
C GLN A 2 -23.97 -9.59 -17.00
N ILE A 3 -23.45 -9.61 -15.78
CA ILE A 3 -22.03 -9.83 -15.50
C ILE A 3 -21.84 -11.33 -15.37
N ARG A 4 -20.97 -11.92 -16.22
CA ARG A 4 -20.51 -13.30 -16.07
C ARG A 4 -19.04 -13.29 -15.63
N PRO A 5 -18.60 -14.27 -14.84
CA PRO A 5 -17.20 -14.38 -14.44
C PRO A 5 -16.30 -14.64 -15.67
N VAL A 6 -15.20 -13.90 -15.74
CA VAL A 6 -14.12 -14.08 -16.74
C VAL A 6 -13.40 -15.40 -16.44
N ARG A 7 -13.16 -16.23 -17.46
CA ARG A 7 -12.45 -17.51 -17.28
C ARG A 7 -10.94 -17.27 -17.16
N GLU A 8 -10.23 -18.13 -16.43
CA GLU A 8 -8.77 -18.12 -16.42
C GLU A 8 -8.25 -18.28 -17.87
N ASN A 9 -7.43 -17.32 -18.30
CA ASN A 9 -6.87 -17.12 -19.66
C ASN A 9 -7.73 -16.35 -20.68
N GLU A 10 -8.86 -15.73 -20.29
CA GLU A 10 -9.46 -14.67 -21.10
C GLU A 10 -8.75 -13.33 -20.83
N THR A 11 -7.88 -12.90 -21.74
CA THR A 11 -7.48 -11.49 -21.79
C THR A 11 -8.66 -10.69 -22.35
N VAL A 12 -9.26 -9.84 -21.52
CA VAL A 12 -10.15 -8.80 -22.03
C VAL A 12 -9.29 -7.89 -22.90
N ASN A 13 -9.62 -7.78 -24.19
CA ASN A 13 -8.96 -6.86 -25.11
C ASN A 13 -8.93 -5.47 -24.49
N ILE A 14 -7.76 -5.04 -24.04
CA ILE A 14 -7.46 -3.62 -23.97
C ILE A 14 -7.53 -3.18 -25.43
N PHE A 15 -8.45 -2.28 -25.75
CA PHE A 15 -8.84 -1.84 -27.09
C PHE A 15 -7.75 -1.98 -28.17
N ASN A 16 -8.14 -2.34 -29.41
CA ASN A 16 -7.24 -2.47 -30.59
C ASN A 16 -6.37 -1.22 -30.88
N ALA A 17 -6.62 -0.10 -30.19
CA ALA A 17 -5.76 1.07 -30.15
C ALA A 17 -5.49 1.44 -28.67
N PHE A 18 -4.21 1.56 -28.31
CA PHE A 18 -3.76 2.07 -27.02
C PHE A 18 -3.14 3.44 -27.22
N ASN A 19 -3.68 4.45 -26.56
CA ASN A 19 -3.14 5.80 -26.53
C ASN A 19 -2.78 6.17 -25.09
N SER A 20 -1.58 6.73 -24.91
CA SER A 20 -1.15 7.29 -23.63
C SER A 20 -0.99 8.79 -23.78
N ALA A 21 -1.54 9.56 -22.82
CA ALA A 21 -1.31 10.99 -22.76
C ALA A 21 0.04 11.31 -22.12
N VAL A 22 0.62 12.45 -22.50
CA VAL A 22 1.75 13.06 -21.77
C VAL A 22 1.20 13.75 -20.52
N GLU A 23 2.00 13.80 -19.46
CA GLU A 23 1.64 14.50 -18.23
C GLU A 23 1.14 15.92 -18.50
N GLY A 24 0.01 16.29 -17.89
CA GLY A 24 -0.63 17.59 -18.07
C GLY A 24 -1.60 17.67 -19.26
N TYR A 25 -1.69 16.62 -20.07
CA TYR A 25 -2.64 16.53 -21.18
C TYR A 25 -3.67 15.43 -20.94
N VAL A 26 -4.92 15.65 -21.37
CA VAL A 26 -5.99 14.65 -21.28
C VAL A 26 -6.48 14.35 -22.69
N LEU A 27 -6.67 13.06 -23.01
CA LEU A 27 -7.35 12.66 -24.24
C LEU A 27 -8.85 12.85 -24.02
N GLU A 28 -9.40 13.88 -24.63
CA GLU A 28 -10.82 14.21 -24.51
C GLU A 28 -11.62 13.49 -25.60
N PRO A 29 -12.76 12.86 -25.27
CA PRO A 29 -13.77 12.52 -26.27
C PRO A 29 -14.44 13.81 -26.76
N ASP A 30 -15.07 13.78 -27.93
CA ASP A 30 -15.72 14.96 -28.57
C ASP A 30 -16.82 15.64 -27.72
N GLU A 31 -17.25 15.01 -26.61
CA GLU A 31 -18.27 15.54 -25.71
C GLU A 31 -17.65 16.34 -24.54
N PRO A 32 -18.12 17.57 -24.29
CA PRO A 32 -17.54 18.43 -23.26
C PRO A 32 -17.77 17.86 -21.86
N ARG A 33 -16.69 17.67 -21.12
CA ARG A 33 -16.72 17.33 -19.69
C ARG A 33 -16.26 18.51 -18.85
N ASN A 34 -16.67 18.50 -17.58
CA ASN A 34 -16.16 19.44 -16.59
C ASN A 34 -14.63 19.31 -16.49
N TYR A 35 -13.93 20.42 -16.69
CA TYR A 35 -12.48 20.50 -16.51
C TYR A 35 -12.11 20.18 -15.06
N THR A 36 -11.28 19.16 -14.86
CA THR A 36 -10.66 18.89 -13.57
C THR A 36 -9.35 19.68 -13.47
N ARG A 37 -9.05 20.19 -12.27
CA ARG A 37 -7.78 20.91 -12.01
C ARG A 37 -6.56 19.98 -11.91
N GLY A 38 -6.78 18.67 -11.98
CA GLY A 38 -5.75 17.65 -11.94
C GLY A 38 -6.23 16.37 -12.62
N ALA A 39 -5.28 15.57 -13.08
CA ALA A 39 -5.52 14.29 -13.72
C ALA A 39 -4.46 13.27 -13.27
N HIS A 40 -4.77 11.99 -13.43
CA HIS A 40 -3.90 10.85 -13.10
C HIS A 40 -4.07 9.75 -14.15
N GLY A 41 -3.26 8.69 -14.07
CA GLY A 41 -3.31 7.58 -15.03
C GLY A 41 -2.35 7.72 -16.20
N TYR A 42 -1.36 8.61 -16.09
CA TYR A 42 -0.19 8.67 -16.95
C TYR A 42 0.75 7.47 -16.69
N ASP A 43 1.94 7.51 -17.28
CA ASP A 43 3.01 6.56 -17.00
C ASP A 43 3.29 6.45 -15.49
N ALA A 44 3.21 5.22 -14.97
CA ALA A 44 3.42 4.91 -13.56
C ALA A 44 4.85 5.21 -13.08
N CYS A 45 5.83 5.28 -14.00
CA CYS A 45 7.20 5.63 -13.66
C CYS A 45 7.39 7.12 -13.34
N GLN A 46 6.41 7.98 -13.62
CA GLN A 46 6.51 9.41 -13.36
C GLN A 46 6.45 9.72 -11.85
N PRO A 47 7.31 10.62 -11.33
CA PRO A 47 7.29 11.00 -9.92
C PRO A 47 5.94 11.54 -9.43
N SER A 48 5.18 12.22 -10.28
CA SER A 48 3.86 12.77 -9.94
C SER A 48 2.77 11.70 -9.80
N MET A 49 2.96 10.52 -10.42
CA MET A 49 2.06 9.37 -10.33
C MET A 49 2.43 8.41 -9.18
N ARG A 50 3.52 8.69 -8.46
CA ARG A 50 3.99 7.85 -7.35
C ARG A 50 3.05 7.98 -6.15
N ALA A 51 2.59 6.83 -5.66
CA ALA A 51 1.85 6.76 -4.40
C ALA A 51 2.80 6.80 -3.19
N PHE A 52 2.28 7.24 -2.03
CA PHE A 52 3.00 7.12 -0.77
C PHE A 52 2.69 5.78 -0.09
N PHE A 53 3.68 5.24 0.60
CA PHE A 53 3.53 4.04 1.44
C PHE A 53 4.05 4.33 2.84
N VAL A 54 3.21 4.08 3.85
CA VAL A 54 3.55 4.23 5.27
C VAL A 54 3.03 3.02 6.01
N ALA A 55 3.89 2.38 6.80
CA ALA A 55 3.54 1.21 7.59
C ALA A 55 4.04 1.36 9.02
N MET A 56 3.24 0.89 9.97
CA MET A 56 3.56 0.87 11.39
C MET A 56 2.95 -0.37 12.02
N GLY A 57 3.74 -1.08 12.82
CA GLY A 57 3.27 -2.27 13.52
C GLY A 57 4.42 -3.10 14.08
N PRO A 58 4.12 -4.14 14.87
CA PRO A 58 5.13 -4.95 15.56
C PRO A 58 6.01 -5.77 14.62
N LEU A 59 5.63 -5.91 13.34
CA LEU A 59 6.41 -6.62 12.32
C LEU A 59 7.33 -5.68 11.52
N PHE A 60 7.12 -4.36 11.59
CA PHE A 60 7.88 -3.37 10.84
C PHE A 60 9.02 -2.79 11.69
N LYS A 61 10.17 -2.53 11.08
CA LYS A 61 11.26 -1.81 11.73
C LYS A 61 10.85 -0.36 11.98
N ASN A 62 11.17 0.14 13.17
CA ASN A 62 10.96 1.55 13.51
C ASN A 62 11.94 2.43 12.73
N ASN A 63 11.48 3.61 12.30
CA ASN A 63 12.29 4.64 11.63
C ASN A 63 13.06 4.12 10.40
N SER A 64 12.51 3.13 9.69
CA SER A 64 13.10 2.61 8.46
C SER A 64 12.54 3.35 7.26
N VAL A 65 13.41 3.73 6.34
CA VAL A 65 13.05 4.24 5.00
C VAL A 65 13.53 3.21 3.98
N LEU A 66 12.67 2.84 3.06
CA LEU A 66 12.98 1.94 1.95
C LEU A 66 13.07 2.75 0.66
N GLU A 67 13.89 2.28 -0.27
CA GLU A 67 13.85 2.75 -1.65
C GLU A 67 12.44 2.53 -2.25
N PRO A 68 12.05 3.30 -3.28
CA PRO A 68 10.80 3.10 -3.98
C PRO A 68 10.67 1.66 -4.49
N PHE A 69 9.48 1.09 -4.36
CA PHE A 69 9.15 -0.25 -4.82
C PHE A 69 7.78 -0.25 -5.52
N ASP A 70 7.46 -1.32 -6.25
CA ASP A 70 6.23 -1.40 -7.02
C ASP A 70 5.04 -1.87 -6.15
N ASN A 71 3.85 -1.33 -6.41
CA ASN A 71 2.63 -1.70 -5.68
C ASN A 71 2.30 -3.21 -5.76
N ILE A 72 2.81 -3.91 -6.76
CA ILE A 72 2.63 -5.36 -6.92
C ILE A 72 3.30 -6.16 -5.79
N ASP A 73 4.28 -5.59 -5.09
CA ASP A 73 4.99 -6.22 -3.96
C ASP A 73 4.18 -6.18 -2.66
N LEU A 74 3.11 -5.39 -2.60
CA LEU A 74 2.23 -5.31 -1.44
C LEU A 74 1.46 -6.61 -1.20
N TYR A 75 1.05 -7.31 -2.26
CA TYR A 75 0.33 -8.57 -2.13
C TYR A 75 1.15 -9.65 -1.38
N PRO A 76 2.37 -10.02 -1.82
CA PRO A 76 3.18 -10.99 -1.09
C PRO A 76 3.56 -10.50 0.32
N LEU A 77 3.73 -9.19 0.53
CA LEU A 77 3.96 -8.61 1.86
C LEU A 77 2.79 -8.88 2.82
N ILE A 78 1.56 -8.61 2.37
CA ILE A 78 0.35 -8.83 3.17
C ILE A 78 0.16 -10.33 3.46
N CYS A 79 0.35 -11.19 2.46
CA CYS A 79 0.31 -12.65 2.66
C CYS A 79 1.33 -13.11 3.69
N HIS A 80 2.57 -12.60 3.63
CA HIS A 80 3.61 -12.92 4.60
C HIS A 80 3.23 -12.48 6.02
N MET A 81 2.70 -11.27 6.21
CA MET A 81 2.27 -10.77 7.52
C MET A 81 1.10 -11.58 8.10
N LEU A 82 0.18 -12.04 7.25
CA LEU A 82 -0.97 -12.83 7.66
C LEU A 82 -0.68 -14.34 7.78
N SER A 83 0.54 -14.78 7.46
CA SER A 83 0.89 -16.21 7.38
C SER A 83 -0.02 -16.99 6.42
N ILE A 84 -0.36 -16.39 5.29
CA ILE A 84 -1.18 -17.01 4.24
C ILE A 84 -0.27 -17.36 3.06
N GLU A 85 -0.46 -18.55 2.49
CA GLU A 85 0.24 -18.94 1.26
C GLU A 85 -0.23 -18.05 0.10
N PRO A 86 0.68 -17.30 -0.55
CA PRO A 86 0.31 -16.44 -1.66
C PRO A 86 -0.04 -17.28 -2.90
N ARG A 87 -1.06 -16.85 -3.64
CA ARG A 87 -1.38 -17.41 -4.98
C ARG A 87 -0.39 -16.88 -6.02
N PRO A 88 -0.31 -17.47 -7.24
CA PRO A 88 0.57 -16.96 -8.30
C PRO A 88 0.40 -15.45 -8.51
N HIS A 89 1.51 -14.72 -8.44
CA HIS A 89 1.56 -13.26 -8.54
C HIS A 89 2.85 -12.78 -9.22
N ASN A 90 2.91 -11.49 -9.57
CA ASN A 90 4.09 -10.89 -10.23
C ASN A 90 4.99 -10.08 -9.27
N GLY A 91 4.57 -9.84 -8.03
CA GLY A 91 5.38 -9.14 -7.03
C GLY A 91 6.51 -9.99 -6.44
N SER A 92 7.45 -9.33 -5.78
CA SER A 92 8.58 -9.92 -5.07
C SER A 92 8.62 -9.45 -3.62
N LEU A 93 8.54 -10.40 -2.68
CA LEU A 93 8.67 -10.11 -1.26
C LEU A 93 10.05 -9.50 -0.92
N ASP A 94 11.09 -9.84 -1.69
CA ASP A 94 12.47 -9.45 -1.39
C ASP A 94 12.69 -7.94 -1.42
N HIS A 95 11.93 -7.20 -2.23
CA HIS A 95 12.02 -5.75 -2.31
C HIS A 95 11.58 -5.07 -1.00
N VAL A 96 10.66 -5.70 -0.27
CA VAL A 96 10.02 -5.13 0.92
C VAL A 96 10.42 -5.83 2.23
N LEU A 97 11.12 -6.97 2.18
CA LEU A 97 11.71 -7.63 3.34
C LEU A 97 12.59 -6.72 4.22
N PRO A 98 13.36 -5.75 3.69
CA PRO A 98 14.16 -4.89 4.55
C PRO A 98 13.33 -4.04 5.52
N LEU A 99 12.04 -3.81 5.24
CA LEU A 99 11.10 -3.13 6.15
C LEU A 99 10.72 -3.97 7.37
N LEU A 100 10.86 -5.28 7.30
CA LEU A 100 10.40 -6.20 8.34
C LEU A 100 11.51 -6.53 9.34
N ILE A 101 11.11 -6.69 10.61
CA ILE A 101 12.01 -7.12 11.70
C ILE A 101 12.41 -8.59 11.51
N CYS A 102 11.46 -9.43 11.07
CA CYS A 102 11.67 -10.87 10.83
C CYS A 102 11.79 -11.15 9.33
N GLN A 103 12.70 -12.05 8.95
CA GLN A 103 13.03 -12.34 7.56
C GLN A 103 12.32 -13.62 7.07
N LYS A 104 12.35 -13.85 5.74
CA LYS A 104 11.58 -14.82 4.93
C LYS A 104 11.24 -16.20 5.54
N ASN A 105 12.02 -16.72 6.49
CA ASN A 105 11.90 -18.08 7.03
C ASN A 105 11.37 -18.18 8.47
N ASP A 106 11.01 -17.07 9.12
CA ASP A 106 10.53 -17.07 10.52
C ASP A 106 8.99 -17.04 10.63
N PHE A 107 8.32 -18.08 10.11
CA PHE A 107 6.87 -18.25 10.30
C PHE A 107 6.49 -18.62 11.75
N SER A 108 7.47 -18.99 12.59
CA SER A 108 7.26 -19.27 14.02
C SER A 108 6.92 -18.01 14.83
N GLN A 109 7.37 -16.84 14.36
CA GLN A 109 7.17 -15.53 14.99
C GLN A 109 5.96 -14.76 14.41
N ALA A 110 5.40 -15.21 13.29
CA ALA A 110 4.20 -14.62 12.68
C ALA A 110 2.88 -15.03 13.40
N ASN A 111 2.98 -15.58 14.61
CA ASN A 111 1.86 -15.71 15.53
C ASN A 111 1.56 -14.36 16.20
N TRP A 112 1.17 -13.34 15.42
CA TRP A 112 0.76 -12.04 15.97
C TRP A 112 -0.49 -12.15 16.89
N TYR A 113 -1.29 -13.21 16.70
CA TYR A 113 -2.38 -13.60 17.61
C TYR A 113 -1.92 -14.30 18.90
N LYS A 114 -0.65 -14.73 19.01
CA LYS A 114 -0.08 -15.36 20.22
C LYS A 114 0.95 -14.47 20.91
N LEU A 115 0.98 -13.17 20.60
CA LEU A 115 1.77 -12.23 21.40
C LEU A 115 1.28 -12.28 22.86
N PRO A 116 2.19 -12.28 23.86
CA PRO A 116 1.81 -12.19 25.27
C PRO A 116 0.94 -10.93 25.43
N GLU A 117 -0.22 -11.12 26.06
CA GLU A 117 -1.32 -10.17 26.20
C GLU A 117 -1.04 -8.73 25.73
N ASN A 118 -1.60 -8.42 24.57
CA ASN A 118 -2.39 -7.20 24.38
C ASN A 118 -1.75 -5.89 24.89
N LYS A 119 -0.65 -5.46 24.26
CA LYS A 119 -0.16 -4.07 24.41
C LYS A 119 -0.93 -3.04 23.57
N TYR A 120 -1.81 -3.50 22.68
CA TYR A 120 -2.65 -2.64 21.84
C TYR A 120 -4.09 -3.13 21.93
N ASN A 121 -4.79 -2.70 23.00
CA ASN A 121 -6.20 -2.96 23.25
C ASN A 121 -7.08 -2.53 22.06
N PHE A 122 -7.27 -3.41 21.08
CA PHE A 122 -8.41 -3.33 20.19
C PHE A 122 -9.56 -4.07 20.87
N SER A 123 -10.48 -3.31 21.48
CA SER A 123 -11.73 -3.88 21.98
C SER A 123 -12.53 -4.46 20.80
N PRO A 124 -13.10 -5.68 20.91
CA PRO A 124 -13.89 -6.32 19.85
C PRO A 124 -15.08 -5.47 19.37
N GLU A 125 -15.49 -4.47 20.14
CA GLU A 125 -16.66 -3.63 19.88
C GLU A 125 -16.38 -2.37 19.03
N GLY A 126 -15.19 -2.23 18.43
CA GLY A 126 -14.93 -1.16 17.46
C GLY A 126 -14.98 0.28 18.01
N LYS A 127 -15.01 0.47 19.33
CA LYS A 127 -14.87 1.80 19.93
C LYS A 127 -13.40 2.17 19.98
N ARG A 128 -12.97 2.99 19.00
CA ARG A 128 -11.69 3.72 19.02
C ARG A 128 -11.55 4.40 20.37
N GLN A 129 -10.48 4.09 21.11
CA GLN A 129 -10.12 4.87 22.30
C GLN A 129 -9.32 6.09 21.86
N ASP A 130 -9.93 7.25 22.03
CA ASP A 130 -9.51 8.63 21.69
C ASP A 130 -8.11 9.05 22.21
N ARG A 131 -7.43 8.15 22.94
CA ARG A 131 -6.11 8.38 23.54
C ARG A 131 -4.96 8.10 22.57
N ALA A 132 -5.13 7.19 21.61
CA ALA A 132 -4.08 6.83 20.66
C ALA A 132 -3.82 7.93 19.61
N GLU A 133 -4.86 8.63 19.15
CA GLU A 133 -4.70 9.76 18.21
C GLU A 133 -3.98 10.95 18.86
N LYS A 134 -4.20 11.21 20.15
CA LYS A 134 -3.50 12.28 20.88
C LYS A 134 -2.01 12.01 21.08
N VAL A 135 -1.63 10.75 21.32
CA VAL A 135 -0.22 10.35 21.45
C VAL A 135 0.48 10.42 20.10
N PHE A 136 -0.18 9.93 19.04
CA PHE A 136 0.33 9.97 17.67
C PHE A 136 0.57 11.41 17.16
N LEU A 137 -0.36 12.34 17.42
CA LEU A 137 -0.20 13.73 17.01
C LEU A 137 0.88 14.48 17.82
N GLN A 138 1.09 14.12 19.09
CA GLN A 138 2.17 14.70 19.90
C GLN A 138 3.56 14.25 19.43
N GLU A 139 3.73 12.98 19.05
CA GLU A 139 5.02 12.46 18.56
C GLU A 139 5.41 13.05 17.20
N ILE A 140 4.45 13.23 16.29
CA ILE A 140 4.69 13.91 15.00
C ILE A 140 5.08 15.38 15.21
N THR A 141 4.41 16.07 16.14
CA THR A 141 4.69 17.49 16.43
C THR A 141 6.09 17.67 17.06
N LEU A 142 6.51 16.77 17.95
CA LEU A 142 7.83 16.81 18.58
C LEU A 142 8.98 16.52 17.60
N GLN A 143 8.77 15.63 16.62
CA GLN A 143 9.77 15.36 15.59
C GLN A 143 9.94 16.53 14.60
N SER A 144 8.88 17.28 14.31
CA SER A 144 8.94 18.45 13.41
C SER A 144 9.67 19.66 14.00
N THR A 145 9.74 19.78 15.33
CA THR A 145 10.42 20.89 16.02
C THR A 145 11.92 20.67 16.25
N THR A 146 12.42 19.44 16.01
CA THR A 146 13.83 19.09 16.24
C THR A 146 14.70 19.23 14.97
N THR A 147 14.11 19.58 13.81
CA THR A 147 14.84 19.71 12.53
C THR A 147 14.91 21.15 11.98
N LEU A 148 14.77 22.16 12.85
CA LEU A 148 15.08 23.55 12.52
C LEU A 148 16.02 24.15 13.57
N LYS A 149 17.31 23.82 13.45
CA LYS A 149 18.45 24.65 13.86
C LYS A 149 19.59 24.46 12.88
#